data_AF-A0A7Y0X6A6-F1
#
_entry.id   AF-A0A7Y0X6A6-F1
#
_cell.length_a   1.000
_cell.length_b   1.000
_cell.length_c   1.000
_cell.angle_alpha   90.00
_cell.angle_beta   90.00
_cell.angle_gamma   90.00
#
_symmetry.space_group_name_H-M   'P 1'
#
loop_
_entity.id
_entity.type
_entity.pdbx_description
1 polymer ?
#
loop_
_entity_poly.entity_id
_entity_poly.type
_entity_poly.pdbx_seq_one_letter_code
_entity_poly.pdbx_strand_id
1 'polypeptide(L)' 'NPDTRLVVSSACSGVTNLLVELANGVQAQERRNQILSQLAEIHDAILNQLQDASETAAEVYALLDTVTTLAEAASIQA' A
#
# COMPACT_ATOMS: atom_id res chain seq x y z
N ASN A 1 -15.07 -22.48 8.56
CA ASN A 1 -14.85 -23.93 8.42
C ASN A 1 -13.77 -24.30 9.43
N PRO A 2 -14.09 -25.05 10.49
CA PRO A 2 -13.17 -25.35 11.59
C PRO A 2 -11.93 -26.18 11.17
N ASP A 3 -11.95 -26.81 9.99
CA ASP A 3 -10.82 -27.57 9.44
C ASP A 3 -9.87 -26.71 8.58
N THR A 4 -10.20 -25.45 8.31
CA THR A 4 -9.34 -24.55 7.53
C THR A 4 -8.12 -24.14 8.36
N ARG A 5 -6.97 -24.72 8.04
CA ARG A 5 -5.67 -24.42 8.67
C ARG A 5 -4.80 -23.41 7.93
N LEU A 6 -5.15 -23.10 6.69
CA LEU A 6 -4.41 -22.18 5.83
C LEU A 6 -5.40 -21.30 5.07
N VAL A 7 -5.14 -20.00 5.08
CA VAL A 7 -5.84 -19.01 4.26
C VAL A 7 -4.79 -18.31 3.42
N VAL A 8 -5.02 -18.27 2.10
CA VAL A 8 -4.21 -17.48 1.16
C VAL A 8 -5.04 -16.26 0.78
N SER A 9 -4.48 -15.07 0.98
CA SER A 9 -5.10 -13.80 0.59
C SER A 9 -4.29 -13.12 -0.49
N SER A 10 -4.98 -12.47 -1.43
CA SER A 10 -4.38 -11.48 -2.32
C SER A 10 -4.35 -10.10 -1.64
N ALA A 11 -3.63 -9.15 -2.25
CA ALA A 11 -3.66 -7.76 -1.83
C ALA A 11 -5.09 -7.17 -1.92
N CYS A 12 -5.36 -6.12 -1.14
CA CYS A 12 -6.63 -5.40 -1.18
C CYS A 12 -6.96 -4.98 -2.63
N SER A 13 -8.25 -4.99 -2.99
CA SER A 13 -8.69 -4.67 -4.35
C SER A 13 -8.06 -3.36 -4.84
N GLY A 14 -7.41 -3.39 -6.00
CA GLY A 14 -6.74 -2.23 -6.61
C GLY A 14 -5.31 -1.96 -6.16
N VAL A 15 -4.85 -2.47 -5.01
CA VAL A 15 -3.49 -2.20 -4.49
C VAL A 15 -2.40 -2.66 -5.44
N THR A 16 -2.50 -3.87 -6.00
CA THR A 16 -1.50 -4.39 -6.93
C THR A 16 -1.32 -3.50 -8.16
N ASN A 17 -2.42 -2.94 -8.70
CA ASN A 17 -2.34 -2.08 -9.88
C ASN A 17 -1.65 -0.75 -9.57
N LEU A 18 -1.95 -0.16 -8.40
CA LEU A 18 -1.28 1.05 -7.93
C LEU A 18 0.22 0.82 -7.74
N LEU A 19 0.60 -0.30 -7.13
CA LEU A 19 2.01 -0.67 -6.95
C LEU A 19 2.74 -0.91 -8.27
N VAL A 20 2.09 -1.56 -9.25
CA VAL A 20 2.65 -1.74 -10.59
C VAL A 20 2.85 -0.40 -11.30
N GLU A 21 1.90 0.52 -11.18
CA GLU A 21 2.04 1.86 -11.75
C GLU A 21 3.24 2.60 -11.15
N LEU A 22 3.40 2.57 -9.82
CA LEU A 22 4.56 3.15 -9.14
C LEU A 22 5.88 2.50 -9.58
N ALA A 23 5.91 1.17 -9.67
CA ALA A 23 7.10 0.41 -10.07
C ALA A 23 7.54 0.68 -11.51
N ASN A 24 6.60 1.05 -12.40
CA ASN A 24 6.90 1.46 -13.77
C ASN A 24 7.52 2.88 -13.85
N GLY A 25 7.67 3.58 -12.73
CA GLY A 25 8.34 4.87 -12.65
C GLY A 25 7.45 6.04 -13.05
N VAL A 26 6.62 6.50 -12.11
CA VAL A 26 5.75 7.67 -12.32
C VAL A 26 6.55 8.96 -12.21
N GLN A 27 6.82 9.59 -13.36
CA GLN A 27 7.64 10.80 -13.46
C GLN A 27 6.95 12.05 -12.87
N ALA A 28 5.65 12.20 -13.12
CA ALA A 28 4.89 13.32 -12.59
C ALA A 28 4.69 13.16 -11.08
N GLN A 29 5.34 14.02 -10.29
CA GLN A 29 5.25 13.99 -8.83
C GLN A 29 3.81 14.08 -8.32
N GLU A 30 2.96 14.90 -8.94
CA GLU A 30 1.55 15.00 -8.58
C GLU A 30 0.82 13.65 -8.73
N ARG A 31 1.03 12.96 -9.84
CA ARG A 31 0.42 11.64 -10.07
C ARG A 31 0.97 10.60 -9.09
N ARG A 32 2.28 10.61 -8.83
CA ARG A 32 2.90 9.72 -7.85
C ARG A 32 2.30 9.92 -6.46
N ASN A 33 2.17 11.17 -6.03
CA ASN A 33 1.54 11.52 -4.75
C ASN A 33 0.07 11.10 -4.67
N GLN A 34 -0.69 11.24 -5.77
CA GLN A 34 -2.07 10.77 -5.83
C GLN A 34 -2.17 9.25 -5.62
N ILE A 35 -1.29 8.47 -6.23
CA ILE A 35 -1.28 7.00 -6.10
C ILE A 35 -0.89 6.60 -4.66
N LEU A 36 0.11 7.27 -4.09
CA LEU A 36 0.52 7.04 -2.70
C LEU A 36 -0.61 7.39 -1.71
N SER A 37 -1.34 8.48 -1.94
CA SER A 37 -2.52 8.84 -1.15
C SER A 37 -3.61 7.78 -1.24
N GLN A 38 -3.91 7.28 -2.46
CA GLN A 38 -4.89 6.20 -2.64
C GLN A 38 -4.48 4.92 -1.91
N LEU A 39 -3.19 4.57 -1.91
CA LEU A 39 -2.68 3.45 -1.13
C LEU A 39 -2.92 3.67 0.37
N ALA A 40 -2.58 4.84 0.90
CA ALA A 40 -2.81 5.16 2.31
C ALA A 40 -4.31 5.09 2.67
N GLU A 41 -5.18 5.69 1.86
CA GLU A 41 -6.64 5.69 2.09
C GLU A 41 -7.23 4.28 2.14
N ILE A 42 -6.80 3.38 1.25
CA ILE A 42 -7.24 1.97 1.28
C ILE A 42 -6.88 1.31 2.62
N HIS A 43 -5.66 1.53 3.10
CA HIS A 43 -5.19 0.89 4.33
C HIS A 43 -5.79 1.54 5.58
N ASP A 44 -5.93 2.88 5.60
CA ASP A 44 -6.62 3.60 6.66
C ASP A 44 -8.07 3.15 6.80
N ALA A 45 -8.78 2.93 5.69
CA ALA A 45 -10.15 2.41 5.71
C ALA A 45 -10.26 1.02 6.37
N ILE A 46 -9.22 0.18 6.26
CA ILE A 46 -9.17 -1.14 6.91
C ILE A 46 -8.80 -0.99 8.39
N LEU A 47 -7.76 -0.19 8.70
CA LEU A 47 -7.29 0.06 10.07
C LEU A 47 -8.40 0.65 10.93
N ASN A 48 -9.21 1.57 10.39
CA ASN A 48 -10.33 2.20 11.08
C ASN A 48 -11.45 1.24 11.48
N GLN A 49 -11.46 0.00 10.95
CA GLN A 49 -12.42 -1.03 11.32
C GLN A 49 -11.92 -1.93 12.46
N LEU A 50 -10.64 -1.81 12.86
CA LEU A 50 -10.05 -2.58 13.95
C LEU A 50 -10.36 -1.92 15.30
N GLN A 51 -10.64 -2.74 16.31
CA GLN A 51 -10.93 -2.26 17.67
C GLN A 51 -9.70 -1.69 18.37
N ASP A 52 -8.52 -2.26 18.08
CA ASP A 52 -7.21 -1.74 18.46
C ASP A 52 -6.28 -1.90 17.26
N ALA A 53 -5.87 -0.78 16.68
CA ALA A 53 -5.10 -0.73 15.45
C ALA A 53 -3.68 -0.20 15.67
N SER A 54 -3.26 0.19 16.88
CA SER A 54 -2.07 1.03 17.06
C SER A 54 -0.79 0.37 16.54
N GLU A 55 -0.57 -0.90 16.87
CA GLU A 55 0.60 -1.66 16.42
C GLU A 55 0.53 -1.94 14.91
N THR A 56 -0.62 -2.41 14.42
CA THR A 56 -0.81 -2.69 12.98
C THR A 56 -0.67 -1.43 12.13
N ALA A 57 -1.16 -0.29 12.61
CA ALA A 57 -1.05 0.99 11.92
C ALA A 57 0.41 1.43 11.81
N ALA A 58 1.19 1.29 12.88
CA ALA A 58 2.62 1.60 12.84
C ALA A 58 3.37 0.78 11.77
N GLU A 59 3.11 -0.52 11.70
CA GLU A 59 3.70 -1.41 10.69
C GLU A 59 3.24 -1.06 9.26
N VAL A 60 1.94 -0.78 9.08
CA VAL A 60 1.39 -0.37 7.78
C VAL A 60 2.02 0.94 7.30
N TYR A 61 2.16 1.94 8.17
CA TYR A 61 2.79 3.21 7.79
C TYR A 61 4.29 3.06 7.50
N ALA A 62 5.01 2.19 8.21
CA ALA A 62 6.40 1.88 7.88
C ALA A 62 6.55 1.24 6.48
N LEU A 63 5.61 0.38 6.10
CA LEU A 63 5.56 -0.18 4.75
C LEU A 63 5.21 0.88 3.69
N LEU A 64 4.26 1.79 3.98
CA LEU A 64 3.91 2.88 3.07
C LEU A 64 5.07 3.88 2.87
N ASP A 65 5.86 4.14 3.90
CA ASP A 65 7.09 4.95 3.80
C ASP A 65 8.14 4.27 2.91
N THR A 66 8.31 2.96 3.07
CA THR A 66 9.15 2.14 2.19
C THR A 66 8.68 2.21 0.74
N VAL A 67 7.38 2.05 0.49
CA VAL A 67 6.78 2.15 -0.86
C VAL A 67 7.00 3.55 -1.44
N THR A 68 6.89 4.59 -0.64
CA THR A 68 7.15 5.99 -1.05
C THR A 68 8.60 6.13 -1.54
N THR A 69 9.56 5.67 -0.73
CA THR A 69 10.99 5.70 -1.09
C THR A 69 11.27 4.94 -2.39
N LEU A 70 10.69 3.74 -2.54
CA LEU A 70 10.85 2.93 -3.75
C LEU A 70 10.21 3.57 -4.97
N ALA A 71 9.04 4.20 -4.83
CA ALA A 71 8.37 4.90 -5.92
C ALA A 71 9.17 6.13 -6.40
N GLU A 72 9.77 6.87 -5.48
CA GLU A 72 10.68 7.96 -5.83
C GLU A 72 11.91 7.44 -6.58
N ALA A 73 12.56 6.40 -6.05
CA ALA A 73 13.71 5.78 -6.71
C ALA A 73 13.35 5.27 -8.12
N ALA A 74 12.19 4.62 -8.28
CA ALA A 74 11.71 4.14 -9.57
C ALA A 74 11.47 5.28 -10.55
N SER A 75 10.93 6.42 -10.09
CA SER A 75 10.72 7.59 -10.97
C SER A 75 12.01 8.15 -11.54
N ILE A 76 13.12 8.10 -10.80
CA ILE A 76 14.41 8.63 -11.25
C ILE A 76 15.09 7.68 -12.26
N GLN A 77 14.80 6.38 -12.17
CA GLN A 77 15.44 5.33 -12.98
C GLN A 77 14.70 4.99 -14.28
N ALA A 78 13.47 5.48 -14.44
CA ALA A 78 12.57 5.15 -15.55
C ALA A 78 12.77 6.02 -16.80
#